data_AF-A0A1H3TNI6-F1
#
_entry.id   AF-A0A1H3TNI6-F1
#
_cell.length_a   1.000
_cell.length_b   1.000
_cell.length_c   1.000
_cell.angle_alpha   90.00
_cell.angle_beta   90.00
_cell.angle_gamma   90.00
#
_symmetry.space_group_name_H-M   'P 1'
#
loop_
_entity.id
_entity.type
_entity.pdbx_description
1 polymer ?
#
loop_
_entity_poly.entity_id
_entity_poly.type
_entity_poly.pdbx_seq_one_letter_code
_entity_poly.pdbx_strand_id
1 'polypeptide(L)'
;MERLLADGWRYLRLTPAEFYRLTPREFQIMMRMEREHLHDELERAARIALMHEQAARAKRPKLSDLYKRPTNERNDESLVEKAEAAHHAQEWLAQFTFEAREKRKERR
;
A
#
# COMPACT_ATOMS: atom_id res chain seq x y z
N MET A 1 16.53 3.33 2.83
CA MET A 1 15.82 2.90 4.05
C MET A 1 15.33 4.05 4.90
N GLU A 2 16.12 5.09 5.13
CA GLU A 2 15.72 6.26 5.96
C GLU A 2 14.37 6.87 5.58
N ARG A 3 14.09 7.00 4.28
CA ARG A 3 12.80 7.51 3.79
C ARG A 3 11.60 6.66 4.24
N LEU A 4 11.72 5.34 4.22
CA LEU A 4 10.63 4.43 4.63
C LEU A 4 10.38 4.48 6.14
N LEU A 5 11.45 4.65 6.93
CA LEU A 5 11.36 4.87 8.36
C LEU A 5 10.66 6.20 8.68
N ALA A 6 11.06 7.28 7.98
CA ALA A 6 10.42 8.58 8.12
C ALA A 6 8.93 8.54 7.74
N ASP A 7 8.60 7.85 6.65
CA ASP A 7 7.21 7.66 6.21
C ASP A 7 6.41 6.81 7.23
N GLY A 8 7.00 5.75 7.77
CA GLY A 8 6.38 4.93 8.81
C GLY A 8 6.05 5.71 10.07
N TRP A 9 6.93 6.61 10.51
CA TRP A 9 6.61 7.52 11.62
C TRP A 9 5.55 8.56 11.23
N ARG A 10 5.69 9.18 10.06
CA ARG A 10 4.83 10.29 9.63
C ARG A 10 3.38 9.88 9.49
N TYR A 11 3.13 8.73 8.86
CA TYR A 11 1.79 8.29 8.49
C TYR A 11 1.22 7.25 9.46
N LEU A 12 2.04 6.32 9.94
CA LEU A 12 1.57 5.21 10.78
C LEU A 12 1.96 5.36 12.25
N ARG A 13 2.72 6.40 12.61
CA ARG A 13 3.25 6.63 13.97
C ARG A 13 4.08 5.48 14.52
N LEU A 14 4.70 4.70 13.63
CA LEU A 14 5.54 3.57 14.01
C LEU A 14 6.91 4.04 14.51
N THR A 15 7.32 3.55 15.67
CA THR A 15 8.70 3.68 16.14
C THR A 15 9.66 2.86 15.26
N PRO A 16 10.97 3.16 15.25
CA PRO A 16 11.93 2.37 14.48
C PRO A 16 11.89 0.88 14.84
N ALA A 17 11.73 0.54 16.12
CA ALA A 17 11.66 -0.84 16.57
C ALA A 17 10.44 -1.58 16.01
N GLU A 18 9.28 -0.93 15.95
CA GLU A 18 8.06 -1.50 15.36
C GLU A 18 8.19 -1.63 13.84
N PHE A 19 8.78 -0.63 13.18
CA PHE A 19 9.06 -0.68 11.75
C PHE A 19 9.91 -1.90 11.38
N TYR A 20 10.98 -2.18 12.11
CA TYR A 20 11.85 -3.33 11.84
C TYR A 20 11.24 -4.70 12.19
N ARG A 21 10.14 -4.73 12.95
CA ARG A 21 9.38 -5.97 13.21
C ARG A 21 8.45 -6.32 12.07
N LEU A 22 8.05 -5.34 11.25
CA LEU A 22 7.19 -5.56 10.10
C LEU A 22 8.00 -6.11 8.93
N THR A 23 7.39 -7.04 8.20
CA THR A 23 7.86 -7.38 6.87
C THR A 23 7.59 -6.22 5.90
N PRO A 24 8.39 -6.09 4.81
CA PRO A 24 8.14 -5.06 3.80
C PRO A 24 6.71 -5.10 3.23
N ARG A 25 6.12 -6.29 3.12
CA ARG A 25 4.74 -6.48 2.62
C ARG A 25 3.71 -5.93 3.60
N GLU A 26 3.84 -6.23 4.89
CA GLU A 26 2.94 -5.71 5.93
C GLU A 26 3.01 -4.18 5.98
N PHE A 27 4.21 -3.62 5.93
CA PHE A 27 4.40 -2.17 5.88
C PHE A 27 3.69 -1.53 4.67
N GLN A 28 3.83 -2.13 3.48
CA GLN A 28 3.14 -1.64 2.28
C GLN A 28 1.62 -1.71 2.40
N ILE A 29 1.09 -2.78 2.99
CA ILE A 29 -0.35 -2.91 3.25
C ILE A 29 -0.82 -1.80 4.19
N MET A 30 -0.13 -1.59 5.31
CA MET A 30 -0.48 -0.54 6.27
C MET A 30 -0.45 0.85 5.63
N MET A 31 0.61 1.17 4.87
CA MET A 31 0.70 2.44 4.14
C MET A 31 -0.44 2.63 3.13
N ARG A 32 -0.85 1.56 2.44
CA ARG A 32 -2.00 1.62 1.53
C ARG A 32 -3.28 1.90 2.30
N MET A 33 -3.52 1.22 3.42
CA MET A 33 -4.74 1.40 4.22
C MET A 33 -4.82 2.78 4.85
N GLU A 34 -3.70 3.33 5.31
CA GLU A 34 -3.63 4.71 5.82
C GLU A 34 -4.01 5.74 4.75
N ARG A 35 -3.57 5.52 3.51
CA ARG A 35 -3.98 6.38 2.39
C ARG A 35 -5.47 6.27 2.09
N GLU A 36 -6.05 5.07 2.14
CA GLU A 36 -7.50 4.89 1.98
C GLU A 36 -8.27 5.57 3.12
N HIS A 37 -7.78 5.47 4.35
CA HIS A 37 -8.36 6.14 5.51
C HIS A 37 -8.39 7.67 5.33
N LEU A 38 -7.28 8.27 4.89
CA LEU A 38 -7.22 9.70 4.59
C LEU A 38 -8.24 10.11 3.51
N HIS A 39 -8.45 9.28 2.49
CA HIS A 39 -9.49 9.53 1.50
C HIS A 39 -10.91 9.46 2.10
N ASP A 40 -11.17 8.54 3.03
CA ASP A 40 -12.45 8.47 3.75
C ASP A 40 -12.69 9.71 4.62
N GLU A 41 -11.65 10.23 5.26
CA GLU A 41 -11.72 11.47 6.05
C GLU A 41 -12.04 12.68 5.18
N LEU A 42 -11.39 12.81 4.02
CA LEU A 42 -11.66 13.89 3.07
C LEU A 42 -13.08 13.82 2.51
N GLU A 43 -13.58 12.62 2.19
CA GLU A 43 -14.98 12.45 1.79
C GLU A 43 -15.95 12.86 2.90
N ARG A 44 -15.67 12.48 4.14
CA ARG A 44 -16.49 12.88 5.29
C ARG A 44 -16.49 14.39 5.48
N ALA A 45 -15.32 15.02 5.43
CA ALA A 45 -15.18 16.48 5.56
C ALA A 45 -15.94 17.21 4.44
N ALA A 46 -15.83 16.73 3.20
CA ALA A 46 -16.57 17.29 2.07
C ALA A 46 -18.09 17.15 2.24
N ARG A 47 -18.58 16.03 2.80
CA ARG A 47 -20.01 15.86 3.12
C ARG A 47 -20.48 16.82 4.20
N ILE A 48 -19.70 17.02 5.27
CA ILE A 48 -20.03 17.97 6.34
C ILE A 48 -20.10 19.40 5.77
N ALA A 49 -19.11 19.79 4.97
CA ALA A 49 -19.10 21.10 4.31
C ALA A 49 -20.32 21.29 3.40
N LEU A 50 -20.69 20.25 2.65
CA LEU A 50 -21.90 20.27 1.82
C LEU A 50 -23.18 20.43 2.63
N MET A 51 -23.31 19.75 3.79
CA MET A 51 -24.49 19.90 4.64
C MET A 51 -24.67 21.35 5.10
N HIS A 52 -23.58 22.02 5.48
CA HIS A 52 -23.62 23.43 5.88
C HIS A 52 -23.98 24.34 4.69
N GLU A 53 -23.38 24.12 3.52
CA GLU A 53 -23.64 24.92 2.32
C GLU A 53 -25.05 24.70 1.75
N GLN A 54 -25.59 23.48 1.82
CA GLN A 54 -26.96 23.19 1.37
C GLN A 54 -28.02 23.82 2.26
N ALA A 55 -27.73 24.05 3.54
CA ALA A 55 -28.60 24.82 4.42
C ALA A 55 -28.62 26.32 4.07
N ALA A 56 -27.54 26.83 3.46
CA ALA A 56 -27.37 28.25 3.17
C ALA A 56 -27.74 28.66 1.74
N ARG A 57 -27.66 27.75 0.75
CA ARG A 57 -27.83 28.07 -0.69
C ARG A 57 -29.05 27.42 -1.33
N ALA A 58 -29.64 28.12 -2.31
CA ALA A 58 -30.71 27.59 -3.15
C ALA A 58 -30.24 26.50 -4.13
N LYS A 59 -29.01 26.61 -4.66
CA LYS A 59 -28.41 25.62 -5.57
C LYS A 59 -27.49 24.68 -4.78
N ARG A 60 -27.80 23.39 -4.80
CA ARG A 60 -27.06 22.37 -4.04
C ARG A 60 -25.80 21.91 -4.80
N PRO A 61 -24.59 22.13 -4.24
CA PRO A 61 -23.36 21.59 -4.81
C PRO A 61 -23.30 20.06 -4.65
N LYS A 62 -22.58 19.39 -5.55
CA LYS A 62 -22.37 17.92 -5.52
C LYS A 62 -21.08 17.59 -4.79
N LEU A 63 -20.99 16.39 -4.22
CA LEU A 63 -19.78 15.92 -3.50
C LEU A 63 -18.54 15.91 -4.40
N SER A 64 -18.73 15.51 -5.66
CA SER A 64 -17.68 15.52 -6.69
C SER A 64 -17.10 16.90 -6.96
N ASP A 65 -17.82 17.98 -6.63
CA ASP A 65 -17.34 19.34 -6.82
C ASP A 65 -16.33 19.73 -5.74
N LEU A 66 -16.42 19.12 -4.55
CA LEU A 66 -15.48 19.37 -3.43
C LEU A 66 -14.36 18.35 -3.39
N TYR A 67 -14.68 17.07 -3.62
CA TYR A 67 -13.71 16.01 -3.51
C TYR A 67 -14.07 14.83 -4.42
N LYS A 68 -13.06 14.32 -5.14
CA LYS A 68 -13.15 13.10 -5.94
C LYS A 68 -11.97 12.19 -5.57
N ARG A 69 -12.27 10.97 -5.13
CA ARG A 69 -11.23 9.96 -4.87
C ARG A 69 -10.48 9.66 -6.17
N PRO A 70 -9.14 9.68 -6.17
CA PRO A 70 -8.37 9.20 -7.31
C PRO A 70 -8.68 7.72 -7.56
N THR A 71 -9.22 7.38 -8.73
CA THR A 71 -9.29 5.99 -9.18
C THR A 71 -7.89 5.56 -9.61
N ASN A 72 -7.36 4.51 -9.00
CA ASN A 72 -6.06 3.93 -9.37
C ASN A 72 -6.18 3.15 -10.70
N GLU A 73 -6.53 3.81 -11.80
CA GLU A 73 -6.51 3.20 -13.14
C GLU A 73 -5.08 2.82 -13.57
N ARG A 74 -4.05 3.40 -12.92
CA ARG A 74 -2.63 3.20 -13.23
C ARG A 74 -2.02 1.90 -12.65
N ASN A 75 -2.78 1.11 -11.89
CA ASN A 75 -2.22 -0.07 -11.20
C ASN A 75 -2.30 -1.36 -12.04
N ASP A 76 -3.22 -1.47 -12.98
CA ASP A 76 -3.46 -2.73 -13.69
C ASP A 76 -2.30 -3.09 -14.65
N GLU A 77 -1.74 -2.12 -15.37
CA GLU A 77 -0.54 -2.32 -16.19
C GLU A 77 0.66 -2.77 -15.33
N SER A 78 0.84 -2.17 -14.15
CA SER A 78 1.95 -2.52 -13.24
C SER A 78 1.81 -3.91 -12.59
N LEU A 79 0.59 -4.45 -12.52
CA LEU A 79 0.33 -5.78 -11.96
C LEU A 79 0.67 -6.87 -12.97
N VAL A 80 0.38 -6.64 -14.25
CA VAL A 80 0.75 -7.53 -15.36
C VAL A 80 2.27 -7.61 -15.48
N GLU A 81 2.96 -6.47 -15.51
CA GLU A 81 4.44 -6.42 -15.57
C GLU A 81 5.11 -7.13 -14.39
N LYS A 82 4.55 -6.99 -13.18
CA LYS A 82 5.07 -7.67 -11.97
C LYS A 82 4.81 -9.18 -12.00
N ALA A 83 3.69 -9.61 -12.57
CA ALA A 83 3.39 -11.03 -12.72
C ALA A 83 4.35 -11.69 -13.74
N GLU A 84 4.63 -11.01 -14.85
CA GLU A 84 5.61 -11.46 -15.85
C GLU A 84 7.02 -11.53 -15.26
N ALA A 85 7.45 -10.51 -14.51
CA ALA A 85 8.75 -10.52 -13.83
C ALA A 85 8.89 -11.68 -12.82
N ALA A 86 7.82 -12.01 -12.10
CA ALA A 86 7.80 -13.14 -11.18
C ALA A 86 7.86 -14.49 -11.92
N HIS A 87 7.20 -14.61 -13.07
CA HIS A 87 7.26 -15.79 -13.93
C HIS A 87 8.68 -16.04 -14.44
N HIS A 88 9.34 -15.00 -14.96
CA HIS A 88 10.73 -15.09 -15.41
C HIS A 88 11.70 -15.45 -14.29
N ALA A 89 11.47 -14.95 -13.07
CA ALA A 89 12.27 -15.33 -11.91
C ALA A 89 12.09 -16.81 -11.54
N GLN A 90 10.86 -17.34 -11.62
CA GLN A 90 10.59 -18.77 -11.41
C GLN A 90 11.25 -19.64 -12.48
N GLU A 91 11.14 -19.26 -13.76
CA GLU A 91 11.78 -19.95 -14.88
C GLU A 91 13.31 -19.99 -14.71
N TRP A 92 13.91 -18.88 -14.29
CA TRP A 92 15.34 -18.79 -14.02
C TRP A 92 15.76 -19.70 -12.85
N LEU A 93 14.99 -19.71 -11.76
CA LEU A 93 15.27 -20.56 -10.60
C LEU A 93 15.12 -22.06 -10.92
N ALA A 94 14.19 -22.42 -11.80
CA ALA A 94 13.96 -23.80 -12.23
C ALA A 94 15.15 -24.41 -12.99
N GLN A 95 16.07 -23.58 -13.49
CA GLN A 95 17.29 -24.04 -14.16
C GLN A 95 18.34 -24.61 -13.19
N PHE A 96 18.20 -24.35 -11.88
CA PHE A 96 19.16 -24.80 -10.86
C PHE A 96 18.60 -25.99 -10.08
N THR A 97 19.38 -27.08 -10.01
CA THR A 97 19.12 -28.20 -9.10
C THR A 97 19.83 -27.96 -7.77
N PHE A 98 19.08 -27.67 -6.72
CA PHE A 98 19.62 -27.57 -5.37
C PHE A 98 19.73 -28.97 -4.77
N GLU A 99 20.91 -29.58 -4.85
CA GLU A 99 21.18 -30.79 -4.06
C GLU A 99 21.19 -30.41 -2.56
N ALA A 100 20.15 -30.87 -1.85
CA ALA A 100 20.08 -30.73 -0.40
C ALA A 100 21.35 -31.34 0.23
N ARG A 101 22.10 -30.54 0.97
CA ARG A 101 23.26 -30.99 1.77
C ARG A 101 22.80 -31.82 2.97
N GLU A 102 22.26 -33.01 2.72
CA GLU A 102 21.91 -34.02 3.72
C GLU A 102 23.02 -35.10 3.86
N LYS A 103 24.29 -34.69 3.85
CA LYS A 103 25.43 -35.56 4.22
C LYS A 103 26.52 -34.80 4.96
N ARG A 104 26.23 -34.32 6.17
CA ARG A 104 27.29 -33.96 7.14
C ARG A 104 26.93 -34.28 8.60
N LYS A 105 26.14 -35.33 8.84
CA LYS A 105 25.92 -35.90 10.18
C LYS A 105 26.36 -37.36 10.36
N GLU A 106 26.84 -38.05 9.33
CA GLU A 106 27.22 -39.48 9.45
C GLU A 106 28.71 -39.74 9.73
N ARG A 107 29.56 -38.72 9.96
CA ARG A 107 30.97 -38.96 10.31
C ARG A 107 31.51 -37.91 11.27
N ARG A 108 31.31 -38.14 12.57
CA ARG A 108 32.31 -37.98 13.63
C ARG A 108 31.79 -38.52 14.95
#